data_AF-A0A485J994-F1
#
_entry.id   AF-A0A485J994-F1
#
_cell.length_a   1.000
_cell.length_b   1.000
_cell.length_c   1.000
_cell.angle_alpha   90.00
_cell.angle_beta   90.00
_cell.angle_gamma   90.00
#
_symmetry.space_group_name_H-M   'P 1'
#
loop_
_entity.id
_entity.type
_entity.pdbx_description
1 polymer ?
#
loop_
_entity_poly.entity_id
_entity_poly.type
_entity_poly.pdbx_seq_one_letter_code
_entity_poly.pdbx_strand_id
1 'polypeptide(L)'
;MQTRLTEEMRQNARALEADSILRACVHCGFCTATCPTYQLLGDELDGPRGRIYLIKQVLEGNEVTLKTQEHLDRCLTCRNCETTCPSGVRYHNLLDIGRDIVEQKVKRPLPERMLREGLRQVVPRPAVFRALTQVGLVLRPFLPEQVRAKLPAETVKAKPRPPLRHKRRVLMLEGCAQPTLSPNTNAATARVLDRLGISVMPANEAGCCGAVDFHLNAQEKGLARARNNIDAWWPAIEAGAEAILQTASGCGAFVKEYGQMLKNDALYADKARQVSELAVDLVELLRKEPLEKLAIRGDKKLAFHCPCTLQHAQKLNGEVEKVLLRLGFTLTDVPDSHLCCGSAGTYALTHPDLARQLRDNKMNALESGKPEMIVTANIGCQTHLASAGRTSVRHWIEIVEQALERNNKMKTKVILSQQMASAIIAAGQEEAQKNNWSVSIAVADDGGHLLALSRMDDCAPIAAYISQEKARTAALGRRETKGYEEMVNNGRTAFVTAPLLTSLEGGVPVVVDGQIIGAVGVSGLTGAQDAQVAKAAAAVLAK
;
A
#
# COMPACT_ATOMS: atom_id res chain seq x y z
N MET A 1 33.83 20.09 -19.81
CA MET A 1 35.04 19.24 -19.64
C MET A 1 35.63 18.91 -21.02
N GLN A 2 36.96 18.96 -21.23
CA GLN A 2 37.58 18.48 -22.49
C GLN A 2 37.87 16.98 -22.40
N THR A 3 37.61 16.26 -23.48
CA THR A 3 37.72 14.81 -23.62
C THR A 3 38.52 14.47 -24.89
N ARG A 4 39.43 13.49 -24.79
CA ARG A 4 40.25 13.02 -25.91
C ARG A 4 39.95 11.56 -26.24
N LEU A 5 38.87 11.32 -26.98
CA LEU A 5 38.48 9.97 -27.39
C LEU A 5 39.61 9.27 -28.18
N THR A 6 39.82 7.99 -27.90
CA THR A 6 40.66 7.11 -28.72
C THR A 6 40.05 6.93 -30.11
N GLU A 7 40.86 6.47 -31.07
CA GLU A 7 40.39 6.27 -32.45
C GLU A 7 39.25 5.25 -32.53
N GLU A 8 39.33 4.16 -31.75
CA GLU A 8 38.27 3.17 -31.59
C GLU A 8 36.97 3.82 -31.07
N MET A 9 37.05 4.67 -30.04
CA MET A 9 35.87 5.29 -29.42
C MET A 9 35.22 6.34 -30.33
N ARG A 10 35.96 6.97 -31.25
CA ARG A 10 35.38 7.91 -32.23
C ARG A 10 34.43 7.23 -33.21
N GLN A 11 34.59 5.94 -33.45
CA GLN A 11 33.71 5.16 -34.32
C GLN A 11 32.48 4.62 -33.59
N ASN A 12 32.46 4.67 -32.25
CA ASN A 12 31.36 4.17 -31.44
C ASN A 12 30.33 5.27 -31.15
N ALA A 13 29.12 5.12 -31.68
CA ALA A 13 28.03 6.08 -31.48
C ALA A 13 27.68 6.35 -30.01
N ARG A 14 27.78 5.33 -29.14
CA ARG A 14 27.54 5.49 -27.69
C ARG A 14 28.65 6.29 -27.04
N ALA A 15 29.90 6.11 -27.45
CA ALA A 15 31.03 6.90 -26.93
C ALA A 15 30.93 8.38 -27.34
N LEU A 16 30.44 8.67 -28.56
CA LEU A 16 30.14 10.04 -28.99
C LEU A 16 29.01 10.68 -28.15
N GLU A 17 27.97 9.91 -27.80
CA GLU A 17 26.94 10.40 -26.87
C GLU A 17 27.52 10.68 -25.47
N ALA A 18 28.40 9.81 -24.96
CA ALA A 18 29.09 10.05 -23.70
C ALA A 18 29.96 11.32 -23.76
N ASP A 19 30.69 11.56 -24.85
CA ASP A 19 31.50 12.76 -25.08
C ASP A 19 30.66 14.04 -25.00
N SER A 20 29.49 14.05 -25.64
CA SER A 20 28.53 15.15 -25.57
C SER A 20 28.08 15.42 -24.13
N ILE A 21 27.75 14.38 -23.36
CA ILE A 21 27.33 14.51 -21.96
C ILE A 21 28.49 15.03 -21.07
N LEU A 22 29.71 14.54 -21.30
CA LEU A 22 30.90 14.97 -20.55
C LEU A 22 31.22 16.44 -20.78
N ARG A 23 31.08 16.93 -22.02
CA ARG A 23 31.33 18.34 -22.37
C ARG A 23 30.41 19.29 -21.62
N ALA A 24 29.17 18.90 -21.35
CA ALA A 24 28.22 19.69 -20.57
C ALA A 24 28.63 19.86 -19.10
N CYS A 25 29.49 19.00 -18.54
CA CYS A 25 29.92 19.10 -17.15
C CYS A 25 30.88 20.29 -16.92
N VAL A 26 30.54 21.13 -15.94
CA VAL A 26 31.34 22.30 -15.49
C VAL A 26 32.07 22.08 -14.16
N HIS A 27 32.04 20.86 -13.60
CA HIS A 27 32.74 20.49 -12.36
C HIS A 27 32.36 21.28 -11.08
N CYS A 28 31.15 21.84 -10.99
CA CYS A 28 30.69 22.63 -9.85
C CYS A 28 30.52 21.87 -8.51
N GLY A 29 30.39 20.54 -8.54
CA GLY A 29 30.36 19.71 -7.31
C GLY A 29 29.00 19.55 -6.61
N PHE A 30 27.93 20.25 -7.01
CA PHE A 30 26.61 20.12 -6.37
C PHE A 30 26.04 18.68 -6.38
N CYS A 31 26.35 17.91 -7.42
CA CYS A 31 25.96 16.51 -7.51
C CYS A 31 26.59 15.63 -6.41
N THR A 32 27.78 15.97 -5.91
CA THR A 32 28.48 15.22 -4.88
C THR A 32 27.79 15.37 -3.53
N ALA A 33 27.33 16.59 -3.20
CA ALA A 33 26.64 16.88 -1.94
C ALA A 33 25.31 16.11 -1.75
N THR A 34 24.70 15.65 -2.84
CA THR A 34 23.40 14.95 -2.85
C THR A 34 23.52 13.45 -3.15
N CYS A 35 24.73 12.96 -3.40
CA CYS A 35 24.96 11.57 -3.79
C CYS A 35 24.93 10.64 -2.56
N PRO A 36 24.03 9.65 -2.50
CA PRO A 36 23.90 8.82 -1.30
C PRO A 36 25.14 7.98 -0.99
N THR A 37 25.86 7.50 -2.01
CA THR A 37 27.07 6.68 -1.81
C THR A 37 28.24 7.52 -1.33
N TYR A 38 28.37 8.75 -1.84
CA TYR A 38 29.38 9.69 -1.34
C TYR A 38 29.10 10.09 0.11
N GLN A 39 27.85 10.41 0.45
CA GLN A 39 27.48 10.78 1.82
C GLN A 39 27.77 9.67 2.85
N LEU A 40 27.65 8.39 2.45
CA LEU A 40 28.00 7.27 3.33
C LEU A 40 29.51 7.00 3.39
N LEU A 41 30.21 7.04 2.25
CA LEU A 41 31.59 6.56 2.16
C LEU A 41 32.64 7.66 2.31
N GLY A 42 32.29 8.92 2.03
CA GLY A 42 33.24 10.04 1.93
C GLY A 42 34.22 9.95 0.76
N ASP A 43 34.14 8.90 -0.05
CA ASP A 43 35.02 8.65 -1.19
C ASP A 43 34.52 9.38 -2.45
N GLU A 44 35.34 10.31 -2.96
CA GLU A 44 35.04 11.08 -4.17
C GLU A 44 34.81 10.18 -5.40
N LEU A 45 35.48 9.03 -5.50
CA LEU A 45 35.29 8.07 -6.58
C LEU A 45 33.91 7.40 -6.53
N ASP A 46 33.27 7.40 -5.35
CA ASP A 46 31.88 6.99 -5.15
C ASP A 46 30.88 8.16 -5.20
N GLY A 47 31.34 9.35 -5.59
CA GLY A 47 30.52 10.48 -6.00
C GLY A 47 30.27 10.51 -7.52
N PRO A 48 29.29 11.31 -8.00
CA PRO A 48 28.99 11.40 -9.43
C PRO A 48 30.16 12.03 -10.20
N ARG A 49 30.85 13.01 -9.61
CA ARG A 49 32.00 13.68 -10.22
C ARG A 49 33.20 12.74 -10.37
N GLY A 50 33.56 11.98 -9.34
CA GLY A 50 34.60 10.96 -9.45
C GLY A 50 34.28 9.91 -10.52
N ARG A 51 33.04 9.41 -10.56
CA ARG A 51 32.60 8.46 -11.60
C ARG A 51 32.60 9.06 -13.01
N ILE A 52 32.21 10.32 -13.18
CA ILE A 52 32.35 11.05 -14.45
C ILE A 52 33.81 11.05 -14.90
N TYR A 53 34.75 11.30 -13.97
CA TYR A 53 36.18 11.29 -14.28
C TYR A 53 36.68 9.90 -14.66
N LEU A 54 36.25 8.86 -13.93
CA LEU A 54 36.57 7.47 -14.28
C LEU A 54 36.07 7.12 -15.69
N ILE A 55 34.82 7.46 -16.02
CA ILE A 55 34.25 7.19 -17.35
C ILE A 55 35.02 7.94 -18.43
N LYS A 56 35.39 9.20 -18.20
CA LYS A 56 36.28 9.93 -19.10
C LYS A 56 37.60 9.19 -19.30
N GLN A 57 38.26 8.76 -18.23
CA GLN A 57 39.53 8.05 -18.33
C GLN A 57 39.40 6.77 -19.17
N VAL A 58 38.32 6.02 -18.98
CA VAL A 58 38.00 4.83 -19.80
C VAL A 58 37.88 5.18 -21.28
N LEU A 59 37.19 6.27 -21.62
CA LEU A 59 37.00 6.73 -23.01
C LEU A 59 38.28 7.27 -23.65
N GLU A 60 39.21 7.78 -22.83
CA GLU A 60 40.52 8.28 -23.28
C GLU A 60 41.59 7.17 -23.37
N GLY A 61 41.22 5.91 -23.13
CA GLY A 61 42.11 4.76 -23.29
C GLY A 61 42.98 4.45 -22.08
N ASN A 62 42.68 5.02 -20.91
CA ASN A 62 43.37 4.64 -19.68
C ASN A 62 43.01 3.20 -19.27
N GLU A 63 43.87 2.61 -18.45
CA GLU A 63 43.68 1.25 -17.93
C GLU A 63 42.35 1.14 -17.16
N VAL A 64 41.58 0.11 -17.49
CA VAL A 64 40.32 -0.20 -16.83
C VAL A 64 40.54 -1.37 -15.89
N THR A 65 40.21 -1.18 -14.61
CA THR A 65 40.49 -2.15 -13.54
C THR A 65 39.22 -2.58 -12.81
N LEU A 66 39.32 -3.63 -11.98
CA LEU A 66 38.23 -4.04 -11.08
C LEU A 66 37.80 -2.90 -10.15
N LYS A 67 38.71 -2.03 -9.71
CA LYS A 67 38.36 -0.84 -8.90
C LYS A 67 37.49 0.14 -9.69
N THR A 68 37.78 0.32 -10.98
CA THR A 68 36.95 1.16 -11.86
C THR A 68 35.53 0.59 -11.93
N GLN A 69 35.41 -0.71 -12.14
CA GLN A 69 34.13 -1.41 -12.16
C GLN A 69 33.37 -1.27 -10.83
N GLU A 70 34.05 -1.49 -9.71
CA GLU A 70 33.48 -1.38 -8.36
C GLU A 70 32.85 0.00 -8.10
N HIS A 71 33.60 1.08 -8.33
CA HIS A 71 33.08 2.43 -8.11
C HIS A 71 31.88 2.73 -9.02
N LEU A 72 31.89 2.30 -10.29
CA LEU A 72 30.73 2.48 -11.15
C LEU A 72 29.53 1.66 -10.68
N ASP A 73 29.72 0.42 -10.24
CA ASP A 73 28.64 -0.48 -9.79
C ASP A 73 28.00 -0.05 -8.47
N ARG A 74 28.76 0.62 -7.60
CA ARG A 74 28.23 1.20 -6.36
C ARG A 74 27.18 2.29 -6.61
N CYS A 75 27.08 2.84 -7.82
CA CYS A 75 26.03 3.82 -8.13
C CYS A 75 24.62 3.19 -8.14
N LEU A 76 23.72 3.81 -7.38
CA LEU A 76 22.30 3.42 -7.26
C LEU A 76 21.45 3.75 -8.50
N THR A 77 21.97 4.52 -9.47
CA THR A 77 21.18 5.07 -10.61
C THR A 77 19.95 5.89 -10.17
N CYS A 78 19.99 6.51 -8.98
CA CYS A 78 18.84 7.23 -8.40
C CYS A 78 18.54 8.60 -9.04
N ARG A 79 19.47 9.14 -9.84
CA ARG A 79 19.37 10.42 -10.58
C ARG A 79 19.19 11.68 -9.73
N ASN A 80 19.41 11.62 -8.41
CA ASN A 80 19.42 12.81 -7.57
C ASN A 80 20.47 13.84 -8.06
N CYS A 81 21.63 13.34 -8.50
CA CYS A 81 22.68 14.14 -9.09
C CYS A 81 22.24 14.95 -10.32
N GLU A 82 21.29 14.45 -11.11
CA GLU A 82 20.79 15.13 -12.31
C GLU A 82 19.78 16.21 -11.98
N THR A 83 18.91 15.94 -11.01
CA THR A 83 17.94 16.93 -10.52
C THR A 83 18.67 18.17 -9.97
N THR A 84 19.78 17.95 -9.28
CA THR A 84 20.58 19.01 -8.67
C THR A 84 21.57 19.66 -9.65
N CYS A 85 21.78 19.09 -10.85
CA CYS A 85 22.81 19.57 -11.77
C CYS A 85 22.35 20.84 -12.51
N PRO A 86 23.00 22.00 -12.33
CA PRO A 86 22.64 23.22 -13.05
C PRO A 86 22.95 23.13 -14.55
N SER A 87 23.89 22.26 -14.94
CA SER A 87 24.30 22.06 -16.33
C SER A 87 23.50 20.98 -17.06
N GLY A 88 22.55 20.32 -16.38
CA GLY A 88 21.71 19.29 -17.00
C GLY A 88 22.47 18.03 -17.47
N VAL A 89 23.58 17.69 -16.81
CA VAL A 89 24.36 16.48 -17.16
C VAL A 89 23.48 15.24 -16.98
N ARG A 90 23.24 14.50 -18.09
CA ARG A 90 22.48 13.23 -18.12
C ARG A 90 23.33 12.08 -17.60
N TYR A 91 23.66 12.12 -16.31
CA TYR A 91 24.62 11.23 -15.67
C TYR A 91 24.26 9.73 -15.79
N HIS A 92 22.99 9.35 -15.71
CA HIS A 92 22.54 7.97 -15.83
C HIS A 92 22.90 7.37 -17.19
N ASN A 93 22.71 8.12 -18.29
CA ASN A 93 23.11 7.69 -19.63
C ASN A 93 24.61 7.52 -19.74
N LEU A 94 25.36 8.48 -19.20
CA LEU A 94 26.82 8.40 -19.17
C LEU A 94 27.31 7.17 -18.38
N LEU A 95 26.69 6.91 -17.23
CA LEU A 95 27.00 5.75 -16.40
C LEU A 95 26.66 4.44 -17.11
N ASP A 96 25.53 4.37 -17.80
CA ASP A 96 25.14 3.18 -18.57
C ASP A 96 26.15 2.85 -19.67
N ILE A 97 26.58 3.86 -20.43
CA ILE A 97 27.64 3.72 -21.45
C ILE A 97 28.95 3.30 -20.81
N GLY A 98 29.34 3.96 -19.70
CA GLY A 98 30.58 3.66 -18.99
C GLY A 98 30.62 2.22 -18.46
N ARG A 99 29.53 1.74 -17.85
CA ARG A 99 29.42 0.37 -17.34
C ARG A 99 29.51 -0.68 -18.43
N ASP A 100 28.88 -0.43 -19.59
CA ASP A 100 28.95 -1.33 -20.75
C ASP A 100 30.40 -1.48 -21.24
N ILE A 101 31.12 -0.37 -21.44
CA ILE A 101 32.52 -0.39 -21.88
C ILE A 101 33.42 -1.08 -20.84
N VAL A 102 33.20 -0.82 -19.55
CA VAL A 102 33.97 -1.45 -18.47
C VAL A 102 33.70 -2.95 -18.38
N GLU A 103 32.46 -3.40 -18.55
CA GLU A 103 32.08 -4.82 -18.54
C GLU A 103 32.75 -5.61 -19.66
N GLN A 104 32.98 -4.98 -20.82
CA GLN A 104 33.67 -5.59 -21.96
C GLN A 104 35.18 -5.73 -21.72
N LYS A 105 35.78 -4.84 -20.93
CA LYS A 105 37.23 -4.81 -20.67
C LYS A 105 37.66 -5.56 -19.42
N VAL A 106 36.79 -5.64 -18.40
CA VAL A 106 37.11 -6.24 -17.11
C VAL A 106 36.15 -7.36 -16.77
N LYS A 107 36.71 -8.58 -16.67
CA LYS A 107 35.94 -9.78 -16.33
C LYS A 107 35.63 -9.81 -14.84
N ARG A 108 34.34 -9.83 -14.51
CA ARG A 108 33.86 -10.01 -13.13
C ARG A 108 34.26 -11.36 -12.52
N PRO A 109 34.47 -11.41 -11.19
CA PRO A 109 34.58 -12.67 -10.46
C PRO A 109 33.40 -13.61 -10.72
N LEU A 110 33.65 -14.93 -10.69
CA LEU A 110 32.63 -15.94 -10.97
C LEU A 110 31.38 -15.82 -10.06
N PRO A 111 31.49 -15.61 -8.73
CA PRO A 111 30.32 -15.51 -7.87
C PRO A 111 29.38 -14.36 -8.26
N GLU A 112 29.94 -13.19 -8.61
CA GLU A 112 29.15 -12.05 -9.06
C GLU A 112 28.43 -12.36 -10.37
N ARG A 113 29.11 -13.00 -11.32
CA ARG A 113 28.51 -13.38 -12.60
C ARG A 113 27.33 -14.33 -12.40
N MET A 114 27.49 -15.33 -11.53
CA MET A 114 26.42 -16.27 -11.20
C MET A 114 25.22 -15.57 -10.54
N LEU A 115 25.46 -14.68 -9.57
CA LEU A 115 24.40 -13.90 -8.93
C LEU A 115 23.66 -13.04 -9.96
N ARG A 116 24.38 -12.27 -10.78
CA ARG A 116 23.79 -11.36 -11.77
C ARG A 116 23.05 -12.11 -12.88
N GLU A 117 23.56 -13.26 -13.34
CA GLU A 117 22.82 -14.12 -14.28
C GLU A 117 21.58 -14.71 -13.62
N GLY A 118 21.68 -15.23 -12.39
CA GLY A 118 20.54 -15.75 -11.64
C GLY A 118 19.42 -14.71 -11.50
N LEU A 119 19.76 -13.47 -11.13
CA LEU A 119 18.80 -12.38 -11.02
C LEU A 119 18.11 -12.07 -12.36
N ARG A 120 18.86 -12.02 -13.48
CA ARG A 120 18.28 -11.81 -14.83
C ARG A 120 17.42 -12.97 -15.30
N GLN A 121 17.73 -14.19 -14.86
CA GLN A 121 16.97 -15.36 -15.26
C GLN A 121 15.68 -15.53 -14.45
N VAL A 122 15.69 -15.11 -13.19
CA VAL A 122 14.59 -15.31 -12.25
C VAL A 122 13.66 -14.10 -12.19
N VAL A 123 14.17 -12.91 -11.83
CA VAL A 123 13.32 -11.75 -11.50
C VAL A 123 12.45 -11.29 -12.68
N PRO A 124 12.98 -11.14 -13.92
CA PRO A 124 12.18 -10.74 -15.07
C PRO A 124 11.19 -11.80 -15.58
N ARG A 125 11.16 -13.00 -15.00
CA ARG A 125 10.24 -14.10 -15.38
C ARG A 125 9.19 -14.29 -14.28
N PRO A 126 7.99 -13.69 -14.40
CA PRO A 126 7.00 -13.65 -13.32
C PRO A 126 6.62 -15.03 -12.77
N ALA A 127 6.45 -16.03 -13.64
CA ALA A 127 6.10 -17.39 -13.24
C ALA A 127 7.19 -18.06 -12.40
N VAL A 128 8.46 -17.94 -12.82
CA VAL A 128 9.62 -18.49 -12.10
C VAL A 128 9.82 -17.76 -10.78
N PHE A 129 9.80 -16.42 -10.80
CA PHE A 129 9.91 -15.59 -9.61
C PHE A 129 8.82 -15.91 -8.58
N ARG A 130 7.57 -16.08 -9.04
CA ARG A 130 6.45 -16.50 -8.20
C ARG A 130 6.71 -17.86 -7.58
N ALA A 131 7.05 -18.88 -8.38
CA ALA A 131 7.28 -20.23 -7.88
C ALA A 131 8.38 -20.26 -6.81
N LEU A 132 9.53 -19.65 -7.08
CA LEU A 132 10.65 -19.60 -6.13
C LEU A 132 10.31 -18.81 -4.86
N THR A 133 9.59 -17.69 -4.99
CA THR A 133 9.16 -16.91 -3.83
C THR A 133 8.19 -17.70 -2.95
N GLN A 134 7.24 -18.43 -3.55
CA GLN A 134 6.31 -19.28 -2.79
C GLN A 134 7.03 -20.40 -2.05
N VAL A 135 7.98 -21.08 -2.70
CA VAL A 135 8.85 -22.05 -2.03
C VAL A 135 9.61 -21.40 -0.87
N GLY A 136 10.20 -20.21 -1.10
CA GLY A 136 10.90 -19.46 -0.06
C GLY A 136 10.00 -19.08 1.12
N LEU A 137 8.74 -18.71 0.86
CA LEU A 137 7.77 -18.38 1.91
C LEU A 137 7.37 -19.61 2.73
N VAL A 138 7.19 -20.78 2.10
CA VAL A 138 6.93 -22.05 2.80
C VAL A 138 8.12 -22.47 3.65
N LEU A 139 9.34 -22.31 3.13
CA LEU A 139 10.58 -22.66 3.84
C LEU A 139 11.08 -21.57 4.79
N ARG A 140 10.38 -20.44 4.89
CA ARG A 140 10.79 -19.23 5.63
C ARG A 140 11.31 -19.50 7.06
N PRO A 141 10.71 -20.39 7.88
CA PRO A 141 11.22 -20.70 9.22
C PRO A 141 12.62 -21.32 9.23
N PHE A 142 13.00 -22.03 8.17
CA PHE A 142 14.27 -22.74 8.04
C PHE A 142 15.35 -21.93 7.30
N LEU A 143 14.98 -20.80 6.71
CA LEU A 143 15.92 -19.96 5.96
C LEU A 143 16.80 -19.13 6.91
N PRO A 144 18.09 -18.92 6.57
CA PRO A 144 18.96 -17.96 7.26
C PRO A 144 18.34 -16.55 7.28
N GLU A 145 18.65 -15.77 8.31
CA GLU A 145 18.12 -14.41 8.49
C GLU A 145 18.32 -13.52 7.25
N GLN A 146 19.50 -13.63 6.62
CA GLN A 146 19.87 -12.87 5.43
C GLN A 146 18.93 -13.11 4.23
N VAL A 147 18.42 -14.33 4.08
CA VAL A 147 17.47 -14.69 3.01
C VAL A 147 16.04 -14.40 3.46
N ARG A 148 15.71 -14.72 4.71
CA ARG A 148 14.39 -14.48 5.31
C ARG A 148 14.01 -13.01 5.26
N ALA A 149 14.96 -12.11 5.51
CA ALA A 149 14.77 -10.66 5.45
C ALA A 149 14.45 -10.14 4.04
N LYS A 150 14.77 -10.90 2.98
CA LYS A 150 14.44 -10.53 1.59
C LYS A 150 13.06 -11.00 1.15
N LEU A 151 12.40 -11.86 1.93
CA LEU A 151 11.06 -12.34 1.65
C LEU A 151 10.01 -11.44 2.32
N PRO A 152 8.88 -11.16 1.66
CA PRO A 152 7.83 -10.32 2.24
C PRO A 152 7.30 -10.94 3.53
N ALA A 153 7.32 -10.17 4.62
CA ALA A 153 6.80 -10.61 5.92
C ALA A 153 5.28 -10.80 5.88
N GLU A 154 4.59 -9.92 5.17
CA GLU A 154 3.15 -9.97 4.94
C GLU A 154 2.88 -9.85 3.44
N THR A 155 1.91 -10.61 2.94
CA THR A 155 1.41 -10.47 1.58
C THR A 155 -0.11 -10.31 1.62
N VAL A 156 -0.60 -9.21 1.06
CA VAL A 156 -2.03 -8.98 0.92
C VAL A 156 -2.49 -9.66 -0.36
N LYS A 157 -3.35 -10.68 -0.22
CA LYS A 157 -3.94 -11.39 -1.37
C LYS A 157 -4.65 -10.40 -2.29
N ALA A 158 -4.49 -10.58 -3.60
CA ALA A 158 -5.22 -9.79 -4.58
C ALA A 158 -6.72 -10.07 -4.42
N LYS A 159 -7.51 -9.01 -4.23
CA LYS A 159 -8.98 -9.11 -4.36
C LYS A 159 -9.39 -9.08 -5.84
N PRO A 160 -10.61 -9.54 -6.19
CA PRO A 160 -11.09 -9.54 -7.56
C PRO A 160 -11.03 -8.16 -8.23
N ARG A 161 -10.71 -8.14 -9.53
CA ARG A 161 -10.76 -6.92 -10.34
C ARG A 161 -12.19 -6.69 -10.86
N PRO A 162 -12.64 -5.44 -11.00
CA PRO A 162 -13.92 -5.12 -11.63
C PRO A 162 -13.94 -5.55 -13.12
N PRO A 163 -15.13 -5.81 -13.69
CA PRO A 163 -15.28 -6.06 -15.13
C PRO A 163 -15.01 -4.80 -15.96
N LEU A 164 -14.65 -4.97 -17.23
CA LEU A 164 -14.40 -3.88 -18.18
C LEU A 164 -15.72 -3.25 -18.65
N ARG A 165 -16.30 -2.36 -17.83
CA ARG A 165 -17.61 -1.75 -18.07
C ARG A 165 -17.59 -0.28 -18.52
N HIS A 166 -16.45 0.40 -18.43
CA HIS A 166 -16.33 1.82 -18.74
C HIS A 166 -15.79 2.06 -20.15
N LYS A 167 -16.16 3.22 -20.72
CA LYS A 167 -15.68 3.68 -22.03
C LYS A 167 -14.20 4.07 -22.00
N ARG A 168 -13.77 4.77 -20.94
CA ARG A 168 -12.35 5.11 -20.71
C ARG A 168 -11.59 3.85 -20.30
N ARG A 169 -10.52 3.54 -21.02
CA ARG A 169 -9.75 2.30 -20.83
C ARG A 169 -8.27 2.61 -20.81
N VAL A 170 -7.59 2.08 -19.79
CA VAL A 170 -6.12 2.17 -19.65
C VAL A 170 -5.53 0.78 -19.60
N LEU A 171 -4.35 0.59 -20.19
CA LEU A 171 -3.57 -0.63 -20.07
C LEU A 171 -2.80 -0.61 -18.76
N MET A 172 -2.70 -1.74 -18.07
CA MET A 172 -1.85 -1.88 -16.90
C MET A 172 -0.63 -2.73 -17.22
N LEU A 173 0.57 -2.23 -16.91
CA LEU A 173 1.75 -3.08 -16.82
C LEU A 173 1.67 -3.90 -15.53
N GLU A 174 1.48 -5.22 -15.66
CA GLU A 174 1.45 -6.11 -14.50
C GLU A 174 2.79 -6.16 -13.77
N GLY A 175 3.88 -6.08 -14.53
CA GLY A 175 5.24 -6.11 -14.02
C GLY A 175 5.73 -7.52 -13.71
N CYS A 176 6.93 -7.61 -13.13
CA CYS A 176 7.60 -8.89 -12.90
C CYS A 176 7.57 -9.33 -11.43
N ALA A 177 8.12 -8.52 -10.53
CA ALA A 177 8.19 -8.84 -9.10
C ALA A 177 6.91 -8.47 -8.34
N GLN A 178 6.25 -7.37 -8.73
CA GLN A 178 5.11 -6.81 -8.00
C GLN A 178 3.91 -7.76 -7.86
N PRO A 179 3.48 -8.50 -8.91
CA PRO A 179 2.35 -9.43 -8.78
C PRO A 179 2.56 -10.51 -7.72
N THR A 180 3.81 -10.83 -7.40
CA THR A 180 4.19 -11.80 -6.37
C THR A 180 4.37 -11.15 -5.00
N LEU A 181 5.05 -10.00 -4.94
CA LEU A 181 5.43 -9.35 -3.67
C LEU A 181 4.32 -8.46 -3.08
N SER A 182 3.49 -7.85 -3.91
CA SER A 182 2.33 -7.04 -3.53
C SER A 182 1.19 -7.29 -4.53
N PRO A 183 0.56 -8.48 -4.47
CA PRO A 183 -0.42 -8.89 -5.47
C PRO A 183 -1.63 -7.96 -5.55
N ASN A 184 -2.01 -7.32 -4.44
CA ASN A 184 -3.18 -6.47 -4.39
C ASN A 184 -2.98 -5.07 -4.99
N THR A 185 -1.76 -4.60 -5.23
CA THR A 185 -1.52 -3.22 -5.72
C THR A 185 -2.23 -2.94 -7.05
N ASN A 186 -2.06 -3.79 -8.08
CA ASN A 186 -2.72 -3.59 -9.38
C ASN A 186 -4.24 -3.79 -9.27
N ALA A 187 -4.67 -4.75 -8.43
CA ALA A 187 -6.09 -5.01 -8.24
C ALA A 187 -6.80 -3.85 -7.50
N ALA A 188 -6.16 -3.28 -6.49
CA ALA A 188 -6.61 -2.09 -5.78
C ALA A 188 -6.70 -0.89 -6.72
N THR A 189 -5.69 -0.70 -7.56
CA THR A 189 -5.70 0.33 -8.59
C THR A 189 -6.90 0.18 -9.53
N ALA A 190 -7.18 -1.04 -10.01
CA ALA A 190 -8.33 -1.30 -10.85
C ALA A 190 -9.67 -0.96 -10.17
N ARG A 191 -9.82 -1.25 -8.87
CA ARG A 191 -11.03 -0.90 -8.10
C ARG A 191 -11.18 0.60 -7.87
N VAL A 192 -10.09 1.31 -7.57
CA VAL A 192 -10.11 2.76 -7.39
C VAL A 192 -10.47 3.46 -8.71
N LEU A 193 -9.85 3.05 -9.81
CA LEU A 193 -10.12 3.64 -11.13
C LEU A 193 -11.51 3.30 -11.67
N ASP A 194 -12.02 2.09 -11.41
CA ASP A 194 -13.41 1.72 -11.75
C ASP A 194 -14.41 2.65 -11.05
N ARG A 195 -14.17 3.03 -9.79
CA ARG A 195 -15.02 4.00 -9.08
C ARG A 195 -14.98 5.41 -9.66
N LEU A 196 -13.91 5.73 -10.39
CA LEU A 196 -13.74 6.97 -11.16
C LEU A 196 -14.22 6.85 -12.61
N GLY A 197 -14.77 5.69 -13.01
CA GLY A 197 -15.31 5.47 -14.35
C GLY A 197 -14.26 5.12 -15.40
N ILE A 198 -13.15 4.49 -14.99
CA ILE A 198 -12.05 4.07 -15.86
C ILE A 198 -11.85 2.57 -15.72
N SER A 199 -11.91 1.83 -16.83
CA SER A 199 -11.63 0.39 -16.84
C SER A 199 -10.15 0.13 -17.06
N VAL A 200 -9.58 -0.74 -16.22
CA VAL A 200 -8.17 -1.14 -16.32
C VAL A 200 -8.09 -2.48 -17.06
N MET A 201 -7.54 -2.43 -18.27
CA MET A 201 -7.30 -3.61 -19.10
C MET A 201 -5.98 -4.27 -18.68
N PRO A 202 -5.96 -5.58 -18.41
CA PRO A 202 -4.71 -6.30 -18.21
C PRO A 202 -3.92 -6.33 -19.54
N ALA A 203 -2.60 -6.22 -19.46
CA ALA A 203 -1.69 -6.52 -20.56
C ALA A 203 -0.91 -7.80 -20.22
N ASN A 204 -1.58 -8.95 -20.28
CA ASN A 204 -1.04 -10.22 -19.77
C ASN A 204 0.14 -10.74 -20.61
N GLU A 205 0.19 -10.35 -21.88
CA GLU A 205 1.25 -10.66 -22.83
C GLU A 205 2.51 -9.82 -22.57
N ALA A 206 2.37 -8.66 -21.90
CA ALA A 206 3.49 -7.83 -21.49
C ALA A 206 4.23 -8.45 -20.30
N GLY A 207 5.56 -8.47 -20.39
CA GLY A 207 6.43 -9.07 -19.38
C GLY A 207 7.06 -8.03 -18.44
N CYS A 208 8.29 -8.31 -18.01
CA CYS A 208 9.12 -7.33 -17.31
C CYS A 208 9.39 -6.11 -18.20
N CYS A 209 9.40 -4.90 -17.63
CA CYS A 209 9.72 -3.67 -18.36
C CYS A 209 11.16 -3.62 -18.93
N GLY A 210 12.08 -4.47 -18.46
CA GLY A 210 13.49 -4.46 -18.89
C GLY A 210 14.46 -3.72 -17.96
N ALA A 211 13.95 -2.97 -16.99
CA ALA A 211 14.80 -2.20 -16.05
C ALA A 211 15.80 -3.08 -15.27
N VAL A 212 15.39 -4.30 -14.89
CA VAL A 212 16.27 -5.23 -14.15
C VAL A 212 17.49 -5.64 -14.98
N ASP A 213 17.33 -5.84 -16.29
CA ASP A 213 18.44 -6.18 -17.17
C ASP A 213 19.41 -4.99 -17.30
N PHE A 214 18.89 -3.75 -17.38
CA PHE A 214 19.72 -2.54 -17.38
C PHE A 214 20.49 -2.34 -16.08
N HIS A 215 19.86 -2.57 -14.92
CA HIS A 215 20.56 -2.54 -13.63
C HIS A 215 21.70 -3.57 -13.53
N LEU A 216 21.67 -4.60 -14.38
CA LEU A 216 22.64 -5.68 -14.42
C LEU A 216 23.55 -5.65 -15.67
N ASN A 217 23.64 -4.50 -16.35
CA ASN A 217 24.47 -4.28 -17.55
C ASN A 217 24.16 -5.28 -18.68
N ALA A 218 22.88 -5.54 -18.93
CA ALA A 218 22.39 -6.40 -20.00
C ALA A 218 21.40 -5.65 -20.90
N GLN A 219 21.84 -4.53 -21.47
CA GLN A 219 21.03 -3.56 -22.21
C GLN A 219 20.30 -4.23 -23.37
N GLU A 220 20.97 -5.06 -24.18
CA GLU A 220 20.33 -5.78 -25.29
C GLU A 220 19.15 -6.66 -24.85
N LYS A 221 19.29 -7.37 -23.71
CA LYS A 221 18.17 -8.16 -23.15
C LYS A 221 17.03 -7.25 -22.68
N GLY A 222 17.35 -6.10 -22.08
CA GLY A 222 16.38 -5.09 -21.68
C GLY A 222 15.64 -4.49 -22.88
N LEU A 223 16.34 -4.17 -23.97
CA LEU A 223 15.77 -3.67 -25.22
C LEU A 223 14.88 -4.72 -25.89
N ALA A 224 15.29 -5.99 -25.90
CA ALA A 224 14.44 -7.08 -26.40
C ALA A 224 13.12 -7.18 -25.61
N ARG A 225 13.14 -7.00 -24.29
CA ARG A 225 11.91 -6.94 -23.48
C ARG A 225 11.08 -5.70 -23.78
N ALA A 226 11.71 -4.55 -24.02
CA ALA A 226 11.01 -3.34 -24.41
C ALA A 226 10.25 -3.55 -25.73
N ARG A 227 10.89 -4.13 -26.74
CA ARG A 227 10.25 -4.50 -28.02
C ARG A 227 9.08 -5.46 -27.82
N ASN A 228 9.26 -6.53 -27.04
CA ASN A 228 8.18 -7.48 -26.73
C ASN A 228 6.99 -6.81 -26.03
N ASN A 229 7.24 -5.87 -25.11
CA ASN A 229 6.16 -5.14 -24.43
C ASN A 229 5.44 -4.18 -25.39
N ILE A 230 6.19 -3.51 -26.27
CA ILE A 230 5.60 -2.66 -27.32
C ILE A 230 4.64 -3.51 -28.17
N ASP A 231 5.08 -4.67 -28.65
CA ASP A 231 4.23 -5.57 -29.44
C ASP A 231 3.00 -6.06 -28.67
N ALA A 232 3.17 -6.40 -27.39
CA ALA A 232 2.06 -6.83 -26.53
C ALA A 232 1.01 -5.72 -26.32
N TRP A 233 1.42 -4.46 -26.21
CA TRP A 233 0.51 -3.33 -26.01
C TRP A 233 -0.10 -2.82 -27.32
N TRP A 234 0.60 -2.99 -28.45
CA TRP A 234 0.26 -2.36 -29.72
C TRP A 234 -1.20 -2.56 -30.15
N PRO A 235 -1.78 -3.78 -30.12
CA PRO A 235 -3.17 -3.98 -30.54
C PRO A 235 -4.17 -3.16 -29.71
N ALA A 236 -3.93 -3.01 -28.42
CA ALA A 236 -4.81 -2.24 -27.54
C ALA A 236 -4.58 -0.73 -27.65
N ILE A 237 -3.36 -0.30 -27.99
CA ILE A 237 -3.06 1.09 -28.34
C ILE A 237 -3.82 1.48 -29.61
N GLU A 238 -3.78 0.64 -30.66
CA GLU A 238 -4.54 0.86 -31.91
C GLU A 238 -6.06 0.83 -31.67
N ALA A 239 -6.53 0.03 -30.72
CA ALA A 239 -7.92 0.01 -30.28
C ALA A 239 -8.34 1.22 -29.41
N GLY A 240 -7.44 2.18 -29.17
CA GLY A 240 -7.75 3.44 -28.49
C GLY A 240 -7.57 3.43 -26.97
N ALA A 241 -6.63 2.63 -26.43
CA ALA A 241 -6.25 2.75 -25.02
C ALA A 241 -5.71 4.17 -24.70
N GLU A 242 -6.23 4.79 -23.64
CA GLU A 242 -5.91 6.17 -23.24
C GLU A 242 -4.47 6.31 -22.72
N ALA A 243 -3.95 5.27 -22.07
CA ALA A 243 -2.66 5.29 -21.39
C ALA A 243 -2.14 3.87 -21.10
N ILE A 244 -0.84 3.78 -20.86
CA ILE A 244 -0.16 2.62 -20.27
C ILE A 244 0.21 2.99 -18.83
N LEU A 245 -0.58 2.51 -17.89
CA LEU A 245 -0.50 2.79 -16.47
C LEU A 245 0.55 1.90 -15.79
N GLN A 246 1.36 2.51 -14.93
CA GLN A 246 2.26 1.80 -14.01
C GLN A 246 1.97 2.17 -12.56
N THR A 247 1.99 1.18 -11.67
CA THR A 247 1.95 1.39 -10.21
C THR A 247 3.33 1.35 -9.59
N ALA A 248 4.31 0.73 -10.25
CA ALA A 248 5.70 0.74 -9.81
C ALA A 248 6.46 1.85 -10.55
N SER A 249 6.80 2.93 -9.84
CA SER A 249 7.43 4.11 -10.45
C SER A 249 8.78 3.81 -11.14
N GLY A 250 9.47 2.73 -10.77
CA GLY A 250 10.69 2.28 -11.45
C GLY A 250 10.41 1.66 -12.81
N CYS A 251 9.27 0.97 -12.97
CA CYS A 251 8.82 0.54 -14.29
C CYS A 251 8.36 1.74 -15.12
N GLY A 252 7.61 2.68 -14.52
CA GLY A 252 7.17 3.90 -15.19
C GLY A 252 8.33 4.73 -15.73
N ALA A 253 9.35 4.98 -14.90
CA ALA A 253 10.57 5.69 -15.31
C ALA A 253 11.25 5.01 -16.52
N PHE A 254 11.32 3.69 -16.53
CA PHE A 254 11.99 2.95 -17.60
C PHE A 254 11.17 2.91 -18.91
N VAL A 255 9.84 2.71 -18.83
CA VAL A 255 8.96 2.69 -20.02
C VAL A 255 8.91 4.07 -20.69
N LYS A 256 8.94 5.16 -19.91
CA LYS A 256 9.04 6.53 -20.44
C LYS A 256 10.34 6.81 -21.21
N GLU A 257 11.35 5.93 -21.09
CA GLU A 257 12.61 6.06 -21.82
C GLU A 257 12.70 5.18 -23.07
N TYR A 258 11.68 4.34 -23.34
CA TYR A 258 11.68 3.46 -24.51
C TYR A 258 11.95 4.22 -25.81
N GLY A 259 11.28 5.36 -26.02
CA GLY A 259 11.47 6.20 -27.19
C GLY A 259 12.91 6.67 -27.37
N GLN A 260 13.60 7.06 -26.29
CA GLN A 260 15.00 7.46 -26.36
C GLN A 260 15.93 6.25 -26.59
N MET A 261 15.64 5.12 -25.94
CA MET A 261 16.47 3.91 -26.02
C MET A 261 16.37 3.22 -27.38
N LEU A 262 15.21 3.26 -28.02
CA LEU A 262 14.93 2.65 -29.33
C LEU A 262 14.89 3.69 -30.47
N LYS A 263 15.37 4.93 -30.24
CA LYS A 263 15.33 6.02 -31.23
C LYS A 263 15.98 5.69 -32.59
N ASN A 264 16.96 4.78 -32.59
CA ASN A 264 17.70 4.35 -33.77
C ASN A 264 17.24 2.97 -34.29
N ASP A 265 16.19 2.38 -33.70
CA ASP A 265 15.65 1.09 -34.12
C ASP A 265 14.66 1.30 -35.27
N ALA A 266 15.01 0.84 -36.47
CA ALA A 266 14.22 1.08 -37.68
C ALA A 266 12.78 0.57 -37.61
N LEU A 267 12.50 -0.47 -36.81
CA LEU A 267 11.16 -1.05 -36.69
C LEU A 267 10.37 -0.50 -35.50
N TYR A 268 11.07 -0.08 -34.45
CA TYR A 268 10.44 0.27 -33.18
C TYR A 268 10.52 1.75 -32.80
N ALA A 269 11.32 2.59 -33.46
CA ALA A 269 11.52 3.99 -33.04
C ALA A 269 10.20 4.75 -32.83
N ASP A 270 9.29 4.72 -33.81
CA ASP A 270 8.01 5.42 -33.72
C ASP A 270 7.08 4.81 -32.66
N LYS A 271 6.99 3.47 -32.63
CA LYS A 271 6.17 2.76 -31.65
C LYS A 271 6.65 3.02 -30.22
N ALA A 272 7.97 3.01 -30.01
CA ALA A 272 8.60 3.25 -28.72
C ALA A 272 8.38 4.69 -28.25
N ARG A 273 8.47 5.68 -29.15
CA ARG A 273 8.12 7.08 -28.86
C ARG A 273 6.67 7.19 -28.37
N GLN A 274 5.72 6.62 -29.11
CA GLN A 274 4.32 6.65 -28.74
C GLN A 274 4.04 5.93 -27.42
N VAL A 275 4.66 4.78 -27.17
CA VAL A 275 4.56 4.05 -25.89
C VAL A 275 5.10 4.90 -24.74
N SER A 276 6.23 5.60 -24.91
CA SER A 276 6.76 6.50 -23.89
C SER A 276 5.85 7.69 -23.61
N GLU A 277 5.18 8.23 -24.64
CA GLU A 277 4.19 9.31 -24.50
C GLU A 277 2.90 8.85 -23.80
N LEU A 278 2.48 7.61 -24.03
CA LEU A 278 1.30 6.99 -23.39
C LEU A 278 1.58 6.47 -21.97
N ALA A 279 2.84 6.32 -21.57
CA ALA A 279 3.19 5.81 -20.26
C ALA A 279 2.89 6.84 -19.15
N VAL A 280 2.07 6.46 -18.18
CA VAL A 280 1.67 7.35 -17.08
C VAL A 280 1.86 6.68 -15.72
N ASP A 281 2.42 7.42 -14.77
CA ASP A 281 2.37 6.99 -13.38
C ASP A 281 0.94 7.15 -12.85
N LEU A 282 0.53 6.27 -11.94
CA LEU A 282 -0.80 6.30 -11.33
C LEU A 282 -1.15 7.66 -10.73
N VAL A 283 -0.18 8.37 -10.16
CA VAL A 283 -0.44 9.70 -9.59
C VAL A 283 -0.81 10.74 -10.65
N GLU A 284 -0.22 10.64 -11.85
CA GLU A 284 -0.49 11.58 -12.95
C GLU A 284 -1.90 11.45 -13.49
N LEU A 285 -2.42 10.22 -13.50
CA LEU A 285 -3.81 9.92 -13.84
C LEU A 285 -4.73 10.42 -12.73
N LEU A 286 -4.52 9.98 -11.49
CA LEU A 286 -5.44 10.27 -10.38
C LEU A 286 -5.53 11.75 -10.03
N ARG A 287 -4.46 12.53 -10.15
CA ARG A 287 -4.50 13.98 -9.86
C ARG A 287 -5.46 14.75 -10.79
N LYS A 288 -5.72 14.24 -11.99
CA LYS A 288 -6.64 14.84 -12.97
C LYS A 288 -8.10 14.45 -12.73
N GLU A 289 -8.35 13.45 -11.90
CA GLU A 289 -9.69 12.92 -11.67
C GLU A 289 -10.43 13.66 -10.53
N PRO A 290 -11.77 13.63 -10.52
CA PRO A 290 -12.60 14.17 -9.43
C PRO A 290 -12.58 13.22 -8.22
N LEU A 291 -11.48 13.22 -7.47
CA LEU A 291 -11.22 12.32 -6.34
C LEU A 291 -12.28 12.39 -5.24
N GLU A 292 -13.01 13.50 -5.12
CA GLU A 292 -14.11 13.69 -4.18
C GLU A 292 -15.25 12.68 -4.41
N LYS A 293 -15.40 12.16 -5.64
CA LYS A 293 -16.37 11.11 -5.97
C LYS A 293 -16.09 9.79 -5.26
N LEU A 294 -14.86 9.57 -4.80
CA LEU A 294 -14.51 8.41 -3.99
C LEU A 294 -15.09 8.50 -2.57
N ALA A 295 -15.48 9.70 -2.13
CA ALA A 295 -16.02 9.99 -0.80
C ALA A 295 -15.16 9.41 0.33
N ILE A 296 -13.83 9.36 0.14
CA ILE A 296 -12.88 8.84 1.12
C ILE A 296 -12.67 9.91 2.20
N ARG A 297 -12.56 9.45 3.45
CA ARG A 297 -12.06 10.25 4.57
C ARG A 297 -10.90 9.50 5.19
N GLY A 298 -9.67 9.94 4.90
CA GLY A 298 -8.49 9.36 5.50
C GLY A 298 -8.52 9.50 7.02
N ASP A 299 -8.31 8.40 7.73
CA ASP A 299 -8.28 8.35 9.20
C ASP A 299 -6.88 8.01 9.75
N LYS A 300 -5.91 7.75 8.85
CA LYS A 300 -4.56 7.37 9.20
C LYS A 300 -3.57 8.50 9.02
N LYS A 301 -2.62 8.57 9.96
CA LYS A 301 -1.40 9.38 9.87
C LYS A 301 -0.31 8.60 9.14
N LEU A 302 0.06 9.06 7.95
CA LEU A 302 0.98 8.37 7.04
C LEU A 302 2.29 9.14 6.87
N ALA A 303 3.40 8.43 6.67
CA ALA A 303 4.61 9.01 6.09
C ALA A 303 4.73 8.54 4.64
N PHE A 304 4.90 9.47 3.69
CA PHE A 304 5.11 9.08 2.31
C PHE A 304 6.61 9.02 1.98
N HIS A 305 7.05 7.86 1.48
CA HIS A 305 8.33 7.72 0.83
C HIS A 305 8.17 7.90 -0.68
N CYS A 306 8.59 9.06 -1.19
CA CYS A 306 8.72 9.31 -2.62
C CYS A 306 9.93 8.54 -3.18
N PRO A 307 9.75 7.54 -4.07
CA PRO A 307 10.87 6.82 -4.67
C PRO A 307 11.71 7.77 -5.53
N CYS A 308 13.03 7.55 -5.60
CA CYS A 308 13.91 8.33 -6.47
C CYS A 308 13.51 8.29 -7.96
N THR A 309 12.91 7.19 -8.41
CA THR A 309 12.36 7.05 -9.76
C THR A 309 11.15 7.93 -9.99
N LEU A 310 10.35 8.21 -8.96
CA LEU A 310 9.21 9.13 -9.04
C LEU A 310 9.69 10.59 -8.94
N GLN A 311 10.57 10.87 -7.97
CA GLN A 311 11.09 12.21 -7.69
C GLN A 311 11.99 12.76 -8.79
N HIS A 312 13.01 12.01 -9.20
CA HIS A 312 14.09 12.51 -10.05
C HIS A 312 13.92 12.10 -11.51
N ALA A 313 13.60 10.83 -11.78
CA ALA A 313 13.47 10.36 -13.16
C ALA A 313 12.17 10.85 -13.80
N GLN A 314 11.04 10.69 -13.10
CA GLN A 314 9.72 11.13 -13.60
C GLN A 314 9.36 12.58 -13.25
N LYS A 315 10.09 13.22 -12.32
CA LYS A 315 9.85 14.61 -11.87
C LYS A 315 8.46 14.84 -11.26
N LEU A 316 7.97 13.86 -10.50
CA LEU A 316 6.64 13.86 -9.87
C LEU A 316 6.70 14.03 -8.34
N ASN A 317 7.71 14.75 -7.84
CA ASN A 317 7.86 14.98 -6.41
C ASN A 317 6.67 15.74 -5.81
N GLY A 318 6.14 15.29 -4.67
CA GLY A 318 5.02 15.94 -3.99
C GLY A 318 3.63 15.64 -4.58
N GLU A 319 3.55 14.94 -5.71
CA GLU A 319 2.27 14.72 -6.39
C GLU A 319 1.39 13.68 -5.67
N VAL A 320 2.00 12.62 -5.11
CA VAL A 320 1.23 11.60 -4.37
C VAL A 320 0.75 12.16 -3.05
N GLU A 321 1.59 12.98 -2.40
CA GLU A 321 1.26 13.69 -1.17
C GLU A 321 0.04 14.59 -1.37
N LYS A 322 0.01 15.39 -2.45
CA LYS A 322 -1.15 16.21 -2.81
C LYS A 322 -2.41 15.37 -2.99
N VAL A 323 -2.32 14.21 -3.65
CA VAL A 323 -3.45 13.28 -3.83
C VAL A 323 -3.93 12.72 -2.50
N LEU A 324 -3.02 12.27 -1.63
CA LEU A 324 -3.36 11.73 -0.31
C LEU A 324 -4.00 12.80 0.59
N LEU A 325 -3.45 14.02 0.61
CA LEU A 325 -4.03 15.15 1.34
C LEU A 325 -5.43 15.51 0.83
N ARG A 326 -5.63 15.53 -0.49
CA ARG A 326 -6.96 15.79 -1.11
C ARG A 326 -7.99 14.70 -0.76
N LEU A 327 -7.55 13.47 -0.51
CA LEU A 327 -8.38 12.36 -0.03
C LEU A 327 -8.58 12.37 1.50
N GLY A 328 -8.06 13.38 2.20
CA GLY A 328 -8.24 13.58 3.64
C GLY A 328 -7.29 12.78 4.53
N PHE A 329 -6.21 12.20 4.00
CA PHE A 329 -5.17 11.59 4.84
C PHE A 329 -4.29 12.64 5.49
N THR A 330 -3.79 12.35 6.70
CA THR A 330 -2.80 13.18 7.38
C THR A 330 -1.41 12.69 7.03
N LEU A 331 -0.53 13.57 6.54
CA LEU A 331 0.86 13.23 6.24
C LEU A 331 1.81 13.82 7.29
N THR A 332 2.80 13.03 7.70
CA THR A 332 3.90 13.51 8.53
C THR A 332 4.96 14.19 7.69
N ASP A 333 5.62 15.19 8.26
CA ASP A 333 6.84 15.71 7.67
C ASP A 333 7.94 14.64 7.66
N VAL A 334 8.76 14.63 6.61
CA VAL A 334 9.85 13.67 6.41
C VAL A 334 11.13 14.47 6.15
N PRO A 335 11.99 14.66 7.17
CA PRO A 335 13.28 15.31 6.97
C PRO A 335 14.11 14.51 5.96
N ASP A 336 14.96 15.20 5.21
CA ASP A 336 15.82 14.56 4.21
C ASP A 336 15.04 13.63 3.24
N SER A 337 13.86 14.09 2.83
CA SER A 337 12.94 13.36 1.95
C SER A 337 13.63 12.89 0.65
N HIS A 338 14.62 13.62 0.17
CA HIS A 338 15.46 13.32 -0.99
C HIS A 338 16.40 12.11 -0.86
N LEU A 339 16.64 11.57 0.35
CA LEU A 339 17.53 10.41 0.52
C LEU A 339 16.99 9.19 -0.24
N CYS A 340 17.89 8.39 -0.82
CA CYS A 340 17.51 7.12 -1.45
C CYS A 340 17.25 6.05 -0.40
N CYS A 341 16.27 5.17 -0.61
CA CYS A 341 16.04 4.01 0.28
C CYS A 341 17.10 2.90 0.15
N GLY A 342 17.94 2.91 -0.90
CA GLY A 342 18.98 1.91 -1.13
C GLY A 342 18.55 0.63 -1.86
N SER A 343 17.29 0.53 -2.30
CA SER A 343 16.79 -0.65 -3.04
C SER A 343 17.38 -0.74 -4.46
N ALA A 344 17.22 0.33 -5.24
CA ALA A 344 17.76 0.54 -6.60
C ALA A 344 17.76 -0.72 -7.50
N GLY A 345 16.58 -1.33 -7.64
CA GLY A 345 16.39 -2.54 -8.45
C GLY A 345 17.02 -3.75 -7.79
N THR A 346 18.23 -4.12 -8.22
CA THR A 346 18.99 -5.27 -7.71
C THR A 346 20.05 -4.88 -6.69
N TYR A 347 20.23 -3.57 -6.45
CA TYR A 347 21.32 -3.05 -5.62
C TYR A 347 21.33 -3.64 -4.21
N ALA A 348 20.17 -3.75 -3.57
CA ALA A 348 20.05 -4.33 -2.23
C ALA A 348 20.46 -5.81 -2.11
N LEU A 349 20.64 -6.51 -3.25
CA LEU A 349 21.17 -7.88 -3.32
C LEU A 349 22.65 -7.89 -3.66
N THR A 350 23.10 -6.98 -4.53
CA THR A 350 24.52 -6.89 -4.94
C THR A 350 25.42 -6.13 -3.95
N HIS A 351 24.85 -5.19 -3.18
CA HIS A 351 25.55 -4.30 -2.24
C HIS A 351 24.77 -4.20 -0.92
N PRO A 352 24.58 -5.32 -0.19
CA PRO A 352 23.65 -5.39 0.93
C PRO A 352 24.01 -4.45 2.10
N ASP A 353 25.29 -4.21 2.36
CA ASP A 353 25.72 -3.37 3.50
C ASP A 353 25.37 -1.90 3.29
N LEU A 354 25.74 -1.34 2.14
CA LEU A 354 25.37 0.03 1.77
C LEU A 354 23.86 0.19 1.68
N ALA A 355 23.16 -0.79 1.09
CA ALA A 355 21.71 -0.75 0.98
C ALA A 355 21.01 -0.75 2.35
N ARG A 356 21.54 -1.47 3.35
CA ARG A 356 21.02 -1.46 4.72
C ARG A 356 21.23 -0.12 5.40
N GLN A 357 22.42 0.47 5.32
CA GLN A 357 22.68 1.79 5.89
C GLN A 357 21.75 2.86 5.29
N LEU A 358 21.58 2.87 3.96
CA LEU A 358 20.65 3.79 3.28
C LEU A 358 19.20 3.57 3.70
N ARG A 359 18.78 2.30 3.83
CA ARG A 359 17.44 1.93 4.31
C ARG A 359 17.21 2.50 5.69
N ASP A 360 18.14 2.27 6.62
CA ASP A 360 17.96 2.60 8.02
C ASP A 360 17.96 4.13 8.21
N ASN A 361 18.81 4.86 7.49
CA ASN A 361 18.76 6.32 7.44
C ASN A 361 17.41 6.83 6.92
N LYS A 362 16.89 6.25 5.83
CA LYS A 362 15.58 6.62 5.30
C LYS A 362 14.44 6.25 6.26
N MET A 363 14.50 5.10 6.93
CA MET A 363 13.50 4.70 7.92
C MET A 363 13.49 5.65 9.12
N ASN A 364 14.65 6.07 9.62
CA ASN A 364 14.74 7.05 10.69
C ASN A 364 14.06 8.39 10.31
N ALA A 365 14.30 8.86 9.08
CA ALA A 365 13.62 10.05 8.56
C ALA A 365 12.09 9.86 8.46
N LEU A 366 11.63 8.75 7.88
CA LEU A 366 10.20 8.46 7.69
C LEU A 366 9.45 8.29 9.02
N GLU A 367 10.12 7.75 10.05
CA GLU A 367 9.52 7.49 11.36
C GLU A 367 9.60 8.68 12.31
N SER A 368 10.34 9.74 11.96
CA SER A 368 10.53 10.92 12.82
C SER A 368 9.21 11.58 13.25
N GLY A 369 8.24 11.65 12.33
CA GLY A 369 6.90 12.17 12.59
C GLY A 369 5.94 11.19 13.29
N LYS A 370 6.41 10.00 13.68
CA LYS A 370 5.62 8.89 14.26
C LYS A 370 4.36 8.58 13.44
N PRO A 371 4.50 8.17 12.15
CA PRO A 371 3.38 7.74 11.34
C PRO A 371 2.84 6.39 11.85
N GLU A 372 1.56 6.11 11.60
CA GLU A 372 0.99 4.78 11.81
C GLU A 372 1.44 3.80 10.72
N MET A 373 1.78 4.33 9.53
CA MET A 373 2.19 3.54 8.38
C MET A 373 3.03 4.38 7.41
N ILE A 374 4.00 3.73 6.78
CA ILE A 374 4.75 4.30 5.66
C ILE A 374 4.09 3.85 4.36
N VAL A 375 3.89 4.77 3.43
CA VAL A 375 3.37 4.46 2.09
C VAL A 375 4.36 4.86 1.00
N THR A 376 4.44 4.09 -0.08
CA THR A 376 5.32 4.37 -1.21
C THR A 376 4.70 3.94 -2.53
N ALA A 377 5.32 4.33 -3.66
CA ALA A 377 4.86 4.09 -5.03
C ALA A 377 5.79 3.18 -5.84
N ASN A 378 6.59 2.34 -5.17
CA ASN A 378 7.52 1.44 -5.83
C ASN A 378 7.72 0.17 -5.00
N ILE A 379 7.49 -0.99 -5.63
CA ILE A 379 7.62 -2.29 -4.96
C ILE A 379 9.02 -2.56 -4.42
N GLY A 380 10.07 -2.15 -5.13
CA GLY A 380 11.45 -2.32 -4.67
C GLY A 380 11.72 -1.52 -3.40
N CYS A 381 11.23 -0.28 -3.33
CA CYS A 381 11.30 0.54 -2.13
C CYS A 381 10.45 -0.05 -1.00
N GLN A 382 9.22 -0.46 -1.29
CA GLN A 382 8.29 -1.05 -0.34
C GLN A 382 8.89 -2.29 0.35
N THR A 383 9.34 -3.28 -0.42
CA THR A 383 9.91 -4.52 0.12
C THR A 383 11.22 -4.26 0.87
N HIS A 384 12.08 -3.37 0.34
CA HIS A 384 13.35 -3.06 0.99
C HIS A 384 13.16 -2.32 2.31
N LEU A 385 12.30 -1.30 2.37
CA LEU A 385 11.99 -0.59 3.62
C LEU A 385 11.27 -1.52 4.62
N ALA A 386 10.31 -2.33 4.16
CA ALA A 386 9.61 -3.30 5.01
C ALA A 386 10.56 -4.33 5.65
N SER A 387 11.69 -4.66 4.99
CA SER A 387 12.70 -5.56 5.54
C SER A 387 13.39 -5.05 6.81
N ALA A 388 13.19 -3.77 7.19
CA ALA A 388 13.66 -3.24 8.46
C ALA A 388 12.89 -3.81 9.66
N GLY A 389 11.69 -4.37 9.47
CA GLY A 389 10.89 -4.95 10.57
C GLY A 389 10.41 -3.93 11.61
N ARG A 390 10.34 -2.64 11.23
CA ARG A 390 9.88 -1.52 12.07
C ARG A 390 8.45 -1.13 11.70
N THR A 391 8.21 0.12 11.28
CA THR A 391 6.89 0.56 10.80
C THR A 391 6.48 -0.15 9.52
N SER A 392 5.21 -0.56 9.43
CA SER A 392 4.66 -1.23 8.24
C SER A 392 4.78 -0.32 6.99
N VAL A 393 5.18 -0.92 5.86
CA VAL A 393 5.36 -0.22 4.59
C VAL A 393 4.44 -0.83 3.54
N ARG A 394 3.56 -0.02 2.96
CA ARG A 394 2.59 -0.46 1.94
C ARG A 394 2.60 0.41 0.70
N HIS A 395 1.99 -0.09 -0.36
CA HIS A 395 1.73 0.74 -1.54
C HIS A 395 0.61 1.73 -1.22
N TRP A 396 0.78 3.01 -1.58
CA TRP A 396 -0.17 4.07 -1.22
C TRP A 396 -1.59 3.81 -1.74
N ILE A 397 -1.74 3.27 -2.95
CA ILE A 397 -3.06 2.95 -3.53
C ILE A 397 -3.84 1.89 -2.74
N GLU A 398 -3.15 0.96 -2.07
CA GLU A 398 -3.83 -0.05 -1.25
C GLU A 398 -4.47 0.58 -0.01
N ILE A 399 -3.94 1.71 0.47
CA ILE A 399 -4.51 2.45 1.60
C ILE A 399 -5.71 3.28 1.15
N VAL A 400 -5.64 3.87 -0.04
CA VAL A 400 -6.78 4.53 -0.68
C VAL A 400 -7.93 3.53 -0.90
N GLU A 401 -7.64 2.33 -1.42
CA GLU A 401 -8.64 1.27 -1.59
C GLU A 401 -9.22 0.77 -0.27
N GLN A 402 -8.39 0.60 0.76
CA GLN A 402 -8.86 0.21 2.08
C GLN A 402 -9.83 1.25 2.67
N ALA A 403 -9.53 2.55 2.50
CA ALA A 403 -10.38 3.63 2.99
C ALA A 403 -11.70 3.71 2.20
N LEU A 404 -11.67 3.42 0.89
CA LEU A 404 -12.86 3.33 0.05
C LEU A 404 -13.84 2.26 0.55
N GLU A 405 -13.35 1.10 0.96
CA GLU A 405 -14.20 -0.01 1.45
C GLU A 405 -14.79 0.25 2.83
N ARG A 406 -14.06 0.93 3.73
CA ARG A 406 -14.54 1.25 5.08
C ARG A 406 -15.80 2.11 5.05
N ASN A 407 -15.85 3.08 4.15
CA ASN A 407 -17.03 3.93 3.96
C ASN A 407 -18.23 3.15 3.40
N ASN A 408 -18.03 1.94 2.89
CA ASN A 408 -19.06 1.11 2.26
C ASN A 408 -19.47 -0.11 3.10
N LYS A 409 -18.94 -0.29 4.31
CA LYS A 409 -19.39 -1.38 5.20
C LYS A 409 -20.74 -1.01 5.83
N MET A 410 -21.81 -1.61 5.29
CA MET A 410 -23.09 -1.71 5.99
C MET A 410 -22.86 -2.29 7.40
N LYS A 411 -23.37 -1.62 8.43
CA LYS A 411 -23.36 -2.14 9.80
C LYS A 411 -24.44 -3.22 9.89
N THR A 412 -24.05 -4.44 10.20
CA THR A 412 -24.98 -5.55 10.49
C THR A 412 -25.31 -5.58 11.98
N LYS A 413 -26.57 -5.81 12.34
CA LYS A 413 -27.07 -5.87 13.72
C LYS A 413 -27.74 -7.22 13.95
N VAL A 414 -27.47 -7.83 15.11
CA VAL A 414 -28.17 -9.04 15.56
C VAL A 414 -29.51 -8.60 16.19
N ILE A 415 -30.59 -9.33 15.91
CA ILE A 415 -31.94 -9.02 16.41
C ILE A 415 -32.52 -10.23 17.17
N LEU A 416 -33.40 -9.99 18.13
CA LEU A 416 -34.17 -11.05 18.78
C LEU A 416 -35.17 -11.67 17.81
N SER A 417 -35.14 -13.00 17.69
CA SER A 417 -36.20 -13.74 16.98
C SER A 417 -37.41 -13.99 17.91
N GLN A 418 -38.57 -14.29 17.33
CA GLN A 418 -39.75 -14.63 18.13
C GLN A 418 -39.53 -15.88 19.00
N GLN A 419 -38.75 -16.86 18.52
CA GLN A 419 -38.41 -18.06 19.28
C GLN A 419 -37.56 -17.72 20.51
N MET A 420 -36.61 -16.80 20.36
CA MET A 420 -35.79 -16.30 21.47
C MET A 420 -36.63 -15.51 22.48
N ALA A 421 -37.57 -14.68 22.01
CA ALA A 421 -38.49 -13.97 22.89
C ALA A 421 -39.38 -14.92 23.72
N SER A 422 -39.90 -15.98 23.11
CA SER A 422 -40.65 -17.03 23.83
C SER A 422 -39.79 -17.79 24.84
N ALA A 423 -38.53 -18.08 24.52
CA ALA A 423 -37.60 -18.73 25.45
C ALA A 423 -37.30 -17.86 26.68
N ILE A 424 -37.14 -16.55 26.49
CA ILE A 424 -37.00 -15.58 27.58
C ILE A 424 -38.24 -15.60 28.50
N ILE A 425 -39.45 -15.56 27.91
CA ILE A 425 -40.70 -15.62 28.69
C ILE A 425 -40.75 -16.90 29.53
N ALA A 426 -40.46 -18.06 28.93
CA ALA A 426 -40.48 -19.34 29.62
C ALA A 426 -39.46 -19.40 30.78
N ALA A 427 -38.24 -18.90 30.58
CA ALA A 427 -37.21 -18.85 31.61
C ALA A 427 -37.63 -17.94 32.79
N GLY A 428 -38.26 -16.80 32.50
CA GLY A 428 -38.79 -15.92 33.54
C GLY A 428 -39.97 -16.54 34.30
N GLN A 429 -40.86 -17.25 33.61
CA GLN A 429 -41.96 -17.98 34.27
C GLN A 429 -41.43 -19.09 35.18
N GLU A 430 -40.41 -19.83 34.75
CA GLU A 430 -39.77 -20.86 35.56
C GLU A 430 -39.18 -20.29 36.85
N GLU A 431 -38.48 -19.14 36.76
CA GLU A 431 -37.93 -18.46 37.94
C GLU A 431 -39.03 -17.96 38.88
N ALA A 432 -40.11 -17.39 38.35
CA ALA A 432 -41.25 -16.94 39.15
C ALA A 432 -41.95 -18.12 39.86
N GLN A 433 -42.15 -19.23 39.15
CA GLN A 433 -42.76 -20.46 39.70
C GLN A 433 -41.92 -21.07 40.82
N LYS A 434 -40.59 -21.14 40.66
CA LYS A 434 -39.68 -21.63 41.72
C LYS A 434 -39.84 -20.89 43.04
N ASN A 435 -40.19 -19.60 42.98
CA ASN A 435 -40.33 -18.74 44.13
C ASN A 435 -41.80 -18.53 44.55
N ASN A 436 -42.77 -19.22 43.93
CA ASN A 436 -44.21 -19.04 44.13
C ASN A 436 -44.67 -17.59 43.93
N TRP A 437 -44.18 -16.95 42.87
CA TRP A 437 -44.52 -15.58 42.54
C TRP A 437 -45.39 -15.49 41.28
N SER A 438 -46.33 -14.54 41.28
CA SER A 438 -47.22 -14.26 40.15
C SER A 438 -46.86 -12.92 39.51
N VAL A 439 -46.24 -12.97 38.33
CA VAL A 439 -45.68 -11.80 37.63
C VAL A 439 -46.22 -11.64 36.20
N SER A 440 -46.03 -10.44 35.65
CA SER A 440 -46.10 -10.12 34.24
C SER A 440 -44.70 -9.91 33.67
N ILE A 441 -44.39 -10.59 32.57
CA ILE A 441 -43.09 -10.59 31.89
C ILE A 441 -43.29 -10.10 30.47
N ALA A 442 -42.58 -9.05 30.09
CA ALA A 442 -42.58 -8.48 28.74
C ALA A 442 -41.18 -8.57 28.13
N VAL A 443 -41.11 -8.89 26.84
CA VAL A 443 -39.86 -8.88 26.06
C VAL A 443 -40.02 -7.89 24.93
N ALA A 444 -39.10 -6.95 24.82
CA ALA A 444 -39.05 -5.95 23.77
C ALA A 444 -37.80 -6.12 22.89
N ASP A 445 -37.88 -5.69 21.62
CA ASP A 445 -36.72 -5.52 20.77
C ASP A 445 -35.85 -4.34 21.23
N ASP A 446 -34.72 -4.13 20.57
CA ASP A 446 -33.79 -3.05 20.89
C ASP A 446 -34.31 -1.63 20.57
N GLY A 447 -35.43 -1.51 19.85
CA GLY A 447 -36.20 -0.29 19.64
C GLY A 447 -37.26 -0.07 20.72
N GLY A 448 -37.42 -1.00 21.66
CA GLY A 448 -38.42 -0.96 22.70
C GLY A 448 -39.82 -1.37 22.25
N HIS A 449 -39.95 -2.06 21.12
CA HIS A 449 -41.21 -2.62 20.64
C HIS A 449 -41.46 -4.00 21.22
N LEU A 450 -42.68 -4.24 21.69
CA LEU A 450 -43.06 -5.50 22.33
C LEU A 450 -43.02 -6.67 21.33
N LEU A 451 -42.30 -7.74 21.69
CA LEU A 451 -42.23 -9.00 20.96
C LEU A 451 -43.04 -10.10 21.64
N ALA A 452 -43.09 -10.12 22.97
CA ALA A 452 -43.85 -11.09 23.74
C ALA A 452 -44.27 -10.54 25.11
N LEU A 453 -45.41 -11.01 25.61
CA LEU A 453 -45.95 -10.68 26.93
C LEU A 453 -46.62 -11.91 27.53
N SER A 454 -46.37 -12.19 28.80
CA SER A 454 -47.06 -13.21 29.57
C SER A 454 -47.39 -12.67 30.96
N ARG A 455 -48.67 -12.74 31.35
CA ARG A 455 -49.15 -12.38 32.68
C ARG A 455 -49.71 -13.62 33.35
N MET A 456 -49.15 -14.00 34.50
CA MET A 456 -49.63 -15.12 35.30
C MET A 456 -50.98 -14.80 35.95
N ASP A 457 -51.79 -15.82 36.23
CA ASP A 457 -53.21 -15.67 36.59
C ASP A 457 -53.44 -14.72 37.79
N ASP A 458 -52.69 -14.91 38.88
CA ASP A 458 -52.82 -14.12 40.11
C ASP A 458 -52.04 -12.79 40.07
N CYS A 459 -51.42 -12.44 38.94
CA CYS A 459 -50.70 -11.18 38.80
C CYS A 459 -51.68 -10.03 38.51
N ALA A 460 -51.53 -8.91 39.22
CA ALA A 460 -52.38 -7.73 39.05
C ALA A 460 -52.42 -7.25 37.59
N PRO A 461 -53.60 -6.92 37.02
CA PRO A 461 -53.70 -6.53 35.60
C PRO A 461 -52.82 -5.34 35.19
N ILE A 462 -52.58 -4.38 36.09
CA ILE A 462 -51.70 -3.22 35.82
C ILE A 462 -50.25 -3.62 35.53
N ALA A 463 -49.79 -4.76 36.07
CA ALA A 463 -48.45 -5.25 35.86
C ALA A 463 -48.14 -5.50 34.38
N ALA A 464 -49.15 -5.82 33.55
CA ALA A 464 -48.98 -5.96 32.10
C ALA A 464 -48.46 -4.69 31.43
N TYR A 465 -48.93 -3.51 31.86
CA TYR A 465 -48.46 -2.23 31.32
C TYR A 465 -47.09 -1.85 31.90
N ILE A 466 -46.91 -2.05 33.20
CA ILE A 466 -45.66 -1.70 33.88
C ILE A 466 -44.49 -2.55 33.35
N SER A 467 -44.69 -3.85 33.14
CA SER A 467 -43.64 -4.74 32.60
C SER A 467 -43.22 -4.33 31.18
N GLN A 468 -44.17 -3.91 30.34
CA GLN A 468 -43.88 -3.42 28.99
C GLN A 468 -43.01 -2.16 29.03
N GLU A 469 -43.37 -1.18 29.86
CA GLU A 469 -42.60 0.06 29.94
C GLU A 469 -41.22 -0.15 30.59
N LYS A 470 -41.09 -1.07 31.56
CA LYS A 470 -39.78 -1.47 32.09
C LYS A 470 -38.88 -2.08 31.01
N ALA A 471 -39.42 -2.96 30.17
CA ALA A 471 -38.70 -3.56 29.05
C ALA A 471 -38.26 -2.48 28.04
N ARG A 472 -39.21 -1.62 27.64
CA ARG A 472 -38.96 -0.51 26.70
C ARG A 472 -37.89 0.45 27.21
N THR A 473 -37.98 0.87 28.47
CA THR A 473 -36.98 1.75 29.09
C THR A 473 -35.60 1.09 29.12
N ALA A 474 -35.52 -0.19 29.46
CA ALA A 474 -34.24 -0.91 29.47
C ALA A 474 -33.63 -1.06 28.06
N ALA A 475 -34.45 -1.31 27.03
CA ALA A 475 -34.01 -1.40 25.64
C ALA A 475 -33.48 -0.05 25.11
N LEU A 476 -34.29 1.00 25.21
CA LEU A 476 -33.95 2.35 24.72
C LEU A 476 -32.80 2.97 25.52
N GLY A 477 -32.84 2.78 26.84
CA GLY A 477 -31.84 3.27 27.78
C GLY A 477 -30.54 2.48 27.79
N ARG A 478 -30.55 1.28 27.17
CA ARG A 478 -29.41 0.38 27.06
C ARG A 478 -28.79 -0.02 28.40
N ARG A 479 -29.61 -0.10 29.45
CA ARG A 479 -29.19 -0.40 30.83
C ARG A 479 -30.37 -0.85 31.68
N GLU A 480 -30.08 -1.41 32.85
CA GLU A 480 -31.11 -1.78 33.83
C GLU A 480 -31.89 -0.55 34.32
N THR A 481 -33.21 -0.70 34.51
CA THR A 481 -34.07 0.40 34.98
C THR A 481 -33.76 0.84 36.40
N LYS A 482 -33.15 -0.04 37.22
CA LYS A 482 -32.63 0.29 38.55
C LYS A 482 -31.80 1.58 38.57
N GLY A 483 -30.91 1.74 37.59
CA GLY A 483 -30.04 2.92 37.52
C GLY A 483 -30.80 4.21 37.24
N TYR A 484 -31.99 4.13 36.62
CA TYR A 484 -32.88 5.28 36.44
C TYR A 484 -33.69 5.57 37.69
N GLU A 485 -34.18 4.53 38.37
CA GLU A 485 -34.86 4.67 39.67
C GLU A 485 -33.96 5.35 40.70
N GLU A 486 -32.73 4.84 40.88
CA GLU A 486 -31.74 5.40 41.79
C GLU A 486 -31.37 6.84 41.42
N MET A 487 -31.28 7.14 40.12
CA MET A 487 -30.98 8.48 39.63
C MET A 487 -32.06 9.49 40.02
N VAL A 488 -33.33 9.12 39.91
CA VAL A 488 -34.46 9.95 40.34
C VAL A 488 -34.48 10.08 41.86
N ASN A 489 -34.35 8.97 42.58
CA ASN A 489 -34.38 8.94 44.05
C ASN A 489 -33.21 9.71 44.68
N ASN A 490 -32.05 9.76 44.03
CA ASN A 490 -30.86 10.50 44.47
C ASN A 490 -30.84 11.96 43.98
N GLY A 491 -32.01 12.53 43.68
CA GLY A 491 -32.18 13.98 43.50
C GLY A 491 -32.11 14.49 42.06
N ARG A 492 -31.98 13.63 41.04
CA ARG A 492 -32.11 14.05 39.62
C ARG A 492 -33.57 14.04 39.16
N THR A 493 -34.46 14.68 39.92
CA THR A 493 -35.92 14.65 39.70
C THR A 493 -36.33 15.17 38.31
N ALA A 494 -35.55 16.05 37.69
CA ALA A 494 -35.77 16.49 36.31
C ALA A 494 -35.85 15.33 35.29
N PHE A 495 -35.20 14.19 35.58
CA PHE A 495 -35.22 13.01 34.72
C PHE A 495 -36.61 12.37 34.58
N VAL A 496 -37.55 12.64 35.49
CA VAL A 496 -38.96 12.20 35.37
C VAL A 496 -39.63 12.75 34.10
N THR A 497 -39.12 13.85 33.53
CA THR A 497 -39.61 14.42 32.26
C THR A 497 -38.98 13.80 31.01
N ALA A 498 -38.07 12.84 31.16
CA ALA A 498 -37.51 12.11 30.02
C ALA A 498 -38.63 11.39 29.24
N PRO A 499 -38.48 11.19 27.92
CA PRO A 499 -39.50 10.53 27.08
C PRO A 499 -39.54 9.01 27.28
N LEU A 500 -39.46 8.56 28.53
CA LEU A 500 -39.50 7.17 28.99
C LEU A 500 -40.64 7.09 30.02
N LEU A 501 -41.60 6.18 29.81
CA LEU A 501 -42.85 6.19 30.60
C LEU A 501 -42.69 5.60 32.01
N THR A 502 -41.58 4.91 32.30
CA THR A 502 -41.28 4.43 33.65
C THR A 502 -39.77 4.33 33.89
N SER A 503 -39.37 4.52 35.15
CA SER A 503 -38.01 4.31 35.65
C SER A 503 -37.93 3.21 36.70
N LEU A 504 -39.03 2.50 36.97
CA LEU A 504 -39.11 1.51 38.05
C LEU A 504 -38.17 0.31 37.81
N GLU A 505 -37.49 -0.16 38.86
CA GLU A 505 -36.62 -1.33 38.85
C GLU A 505 -37.38 -2.59 38.35
N GLY A 506 -36.71 -3.44 37.57
CA GLY A 506 -37.28 -4.66 36.99
C GLY A 506 -37.18 -4.78 35.47
N GLY A 507 -36.56 -3.81 34.79
CA GLY A 507 -36.17 -3.89 33.38
C GLY A 507 -34.68 -4.19 33.22
N VAL A 508 -34.34 -5.16 32.38
CA VAL A 508 -32.97 -5.67 32.16
C VAL A 508 -32.70 -5.84 30.66
N PRO A 509 -31.59 -5.29 30.12
CA PRO A 509 -31.24 -5.46 28.71
C PRO A 509 -30.76 -6.89 28.42
N VAL A 510 -31.08 -7.40 27.23
CA VAL A 510 -30.55 -8.66 26.70
C VAL A 510 -29.33 -8.33 25.83
N VAL A 511 -28.17 -8.83 26.24
CA VAL A 511 -26.88 -8.54 25.60
C VAL A 511 -26.30 -9.83 25.00
N VAL A 512 -25.96 -9.80 23.70
CA VAL A 512 -25.27 -10.87 23.00
C VAL A 512 -24.10 -10.25 22.22
N ASP A 513 -22.89 -10.81 22.37
CA ASP A 513 -21.66 -10.29 21.74
C ASP A 513 -21.41 -8.78 21.96
N GLY A 514 -21.78 -8.28 23.14
CA GLY A 514 -21.66 -6.85 23.48
C GLY A 514 -22.68 -5.93 22.78
N GLN A 515 -23.66 -6.49 22.05
CA GLN A 515 -24.78 -5.75 21.45
C GLN A 515 -26.05 -5.97 22.27
N ILE A 516 -26.81 -4.89 22.49
CA ILE A 516 -28.14 -4.98 23.08
C ILE A 516 -29.12 -5.31 21.96
N ILE A 517 -29.69 -6.50 22.03
CA ILE A 517 -30.61 -7.05 21.01
C ILE A 517 -32.08 -6.95 21.43
N GLY A 518 -32.32 -6.54 22.68
CA GLY A 518 -33.64 -6.24 23.25
C GLY A 518 -33.58 -6.11 24.76
N ALA A 519 -34.71 -6.26 25.43
CA ALA A 519 -34.80 -6.19 26.88
C ALA A 519 -35.99 -6.97 27.44
N VAL A 520 -35.89 -7.30 28.72
CA VAL A 520 -36.95 -7.96 29.50
C VAL A 520 -37.42 -7.00 30.58
N GLY A 521 -38.72 -6.90 30.79
CA GLY A 521 -39.32 -6.16 31.88
C GLY A 521 -40.26 -7.05 32.68
N VAL A 522 -40.16 -7.01 34.01
CA VAL A 522 -41.00 -7.79 34.92
C VAL A 522 -41.72 -6.86 35.88
N SER A 523 -42.98 -7.17 36.16
CA SER A 523 -43.79 -6.46 37.15
C SER A 523 -44.74 -7.41 37.87
N GLY A 524 -45.00 -7.15 39.15
CA GLY A 524 -45.96 -7.91 39.95
C GLY A 524 -45.52 -8.06 41.41
N LEU A 525 -44.25 -7.75 41.71
CA LEU A 525 -43.63 -7.91 43.02
C LEU A 525 -42.92 -6.60 43.45
N THR A 526 -42.02 -6.72 44.42
CA THR A 526 -41.05 -5.65 44.73
C THR A 526 -40.05 -5.48 43.59
N GLY A 527 -39.46 -4.29 43.45
CA GLY A 527 -38.48 -3.99 42.38
C GLY A 527 -37.31 -4.98 42.34
N ALA A 528 -36.78 -5.37 43.50
CA ALA A 528 -35.70 -6.36 43.59
C ALA A 528 -36.11 -7.76 43.09
N GLN A 529 -37.34 -8.21 43.40
CA GLN A 529 -37.85 -9.51 42.96
C GLN A 529 -38.18 -9.49 41.46
N ASP A 530 -38.77 -8.41 40.96
CA ASP A 530 -38.98 -8.21 39.53
C ASP A 530 -37.63 -8.26 38.77
N ALA A 531 -36.60 -7.59 39.30
CA ALA A 531 -35.26 -7.60 38.71
C ALA A 531 -34.61 -8.99 38.73
N GLN A 532 -34.82 -9.79 39.78
CA GLN A 532 -34.34 -11.17 39.84
C GLN A 532 -34.91 -12.00 38.68
N VAL A 533 -36.23 -11.97 38.49
CA VAL A 533 -36.89 -12.71 37.41
C VAL A 533 -36.43 -12.20 36.04
N ALA A 534 -36.32 -10.88 35.86
CA ALA A 534 -35.86 -10.29 34.60
C ALA A 534 -34.41 -10.70 34.26
N LYS A 535 -33.53 -10.80 35.25
CA LYS A 535 -32.14 -11.27 35.08
C LYS A 535 -32.09 -12.74 34.70
N ALA A 536 -32.85 -13.59 35.38
CA ALA A 536 -32.94 -15.01 35.05
C ALA A 536 -33.47 -15.22 33.62
N ALA A 537 -34.51 -14.47 33.23
CA ALA A 537 -35.09 -14.50 31.90
C ALA A 537 -34.09 -14.06 30.81
N ALA A 538 -33.35 -12.97 31.02
CA ALA A 538 -32.36 -12.47 30.07
C ALA A 538 -31.14 -13.41 29.94
N ALA A 539 -30.76 -14.11 31.02
CA ALA A 539 -29.59 -14.98 31.05
C ALA A 539 -29.70 -16.21 30.14
N VAL A 540 -30.90 -16.61 29.71
CA VAL A 540 -31.10 -17.78 28.83
C VAL A 540 -30.39 -17.62 27.47
N LEU A 541 -30.13 -16.38 27.04
CA LEU A 541 -29.46 -16.06 25.78
C LEU A 541 -28.02 -15.55 25.96
N ALA A 542 -27.52 -15.44 27.19
CA ALA A 542 -26.21 -14.89 27.50
C ALA A 542 -25.05 -15.92 27.39
N LYS A 543 -25.19 -16.92 26.51
CA LYS A 543 -24.16 -17.95 26.26
C LYS A 543 -23.38 -17.67 24.98
#